data_AF-A0A441TEE9-F1
#
_entry.id   AF-A0A441TEE9-F1
#
_cell.length_a   1.000
_cell.length_b   1.000
_cell.length_c   1.000
_cell.angle_alpha   90.00
_cell.angle_beta   90.00
_cell.angle_gamma   90.00
#
_symmetry.space_group_name_H-M   'P 1'
#
loop_
_entity.id
_entity.type
_entity.pdbx_description
1 polymer ?
#
loop_
_entity_poly.entity_id
_entity_poly.type
_entity_poly.pdbx_seq_one_letter_code
_entity_poly.pdbx_strand_id
1 'polypeptide(L)' 'HLPPRMRERVWRQVAEGGVRVVAGARSALFLPFRELGLIVVDEEHDPAYKQEDRVFYNARDMAVVRGHIGGFP' A
#
# COMPACT_ATOMS: atom_id res chain seq x y z
N HIS A 1 -10.35 10.32 6.99
CA HIS A 1 -9.84 10.69 5.65
C HIS A 1 -8.67 11.66 5.82
N LEU A 2 -7.48 11.36 5.29
CA LEU A 2 -6.30 12.23 5.45
C LEU A 2 -6.40 13.46 4.52
N PRO A 3 -6.09 14.69 4.99
CA PRO A 3 -6.06 15.87 4.13
C PRO A 3 -5.10 15.71 2.94
N PRO A 4 -5.39 16.29 1.75
CA PRO A 4 -4.54 16.15 0.57
C PRO A 4 -3.06 16.46 0.80
N ARG A 5 -2.76 17.56 1.51
CA ARG A 5 -1.39 17.96 1.86
C ARG A 5 -0.68 16.94 2.76
N MET A 6 -1.43 16.26 3.63
CA MET A 6 -0.87 15.24 4.50
C MET A 6 -0.54 13.98 3.71
N ARG A 7 -1.39 13.59 2.76
CA ARG A 7 -1.12 12.47 1.83
C ARG A 7 0.12 12.73 0.97
N GLU A 8 0.25 13.94 0.42
CA GLU A 8 1.42 14.35 -0.35
C GLU A 8 2.70 14.27 0.49
N ARG A 9 2.66 14.80 1.72
CA ARG A 9 3.80 14.73 2.65
C ARG A 9 4.19 13.28 2.96
N VAL A 10 3.22 12.40 3.25
CA VAL A 10 3.49 10.98 3.50
C VAL A 10 4.12 10.33 2.27
N TRP A 11 3.55 10.56 1.08
CA TRP A 11 4.08 10.01 -0.16
C TRP A 11 5.54 10.42 -0.38
N ARG A 12 5.83 11.72 -0.21
CA ARG A 12 7.19 12.27 -0.35
C ARG A 12 8.16 11.68 0.67
N GLN A 13 7.76 11.59 1.94
CA GLN A 13 8.60 11.04 3.00
C GLN A 13 8.86 9.53 2.83
N VAL A 14 7.91 8.78 2.27
CA VAL A 14 8.13 7.38 1.92
C VAL A 14 9.13 7.25 0.76
N ALA A 15 9.00 8.09 -0.28
CA ALA A 15 9.93 8.14 -1.40
C ALA A 15 11.36 8.51 -0.97
N GLU A 16 11.49 9.47 -0.04
CA GLU A 16 12.77 9.93 0.49
C GLU A 16 13.34 8.98 1.56
N GLY A 17 12.59 7.97 2.00
CA GLY A 17 13.01 7.02 3.05
C GLY A 17 12.92 7.56 4.49
N GLY A 18 12.28 8.72 4.69
CA GLY A 18 12.00 9.30 6.02
C GLY A 18 10.91 8.56 6.80
N VAL A 19 10.11 7.72 6.13
CA VAL A 19 9.10 6.85 6.75
C VAL A 19 9.51 5.39 6.66
N ARG A 20 9.58 4.73 7.82
CA ARG A 20 9.98 3.32 7.94
C ARG A 20 8.81 2.34 7.84
N VAL A 21 7.61 2.77 8.22
CA VAL A 21 6.41 1.94 8.26
C VAL A 21 5.19 2.79 7.87
N VAL A 22 4.29 2.24 7.07
CA VAL A 22 2.98 2.82 6.79
C VAL A 22 1.92 1.76 7.04
N ALA A 23 0.93 2.11 7.87
CA ALA A 23 -0.32 1.36 7.99
C ALA A 23 -1.42 2.16 7.29
N GLY A 24 -2.21 1.50 6.44
CA GLY A 24 -3.26 2.17 5.68
C GLY A 24 -4.09 1.20 4.86
N ALA A 25 -5.06 1.76 4.12
CA ALA A 25 -5.91 0.99 3.22
C ALA A 25 -5.12 0.33 2.07
N ARG A 26 -5.80 -0.49 1.25
CA ARG A 26 -5.24 -1.21 0.08
C ARG A 26 -4.32 -0.36 -0.82
N SER A 27 -4.58 0.95 -0.97
CA SER A 27 -3.77 1.86 -1.77
C SER A 27 -2.36 2.12 -1.23
N ALA A 28 -2.08 1.84 0.05
CA ALA A 28 -0.75 1.94 0.63
C ALA A 28 0.26 1.00 -0.05
N LEU A 29 -0.24 -0.09 -0.66
CA LEU A 29 0.53 -1.01 -1.47
C LEU A 29 1.21 -0.36 -2.68
N PHE A 30 0.87 0.86 -3.06
CA PHE A 30 1.50 1.56 -4.19
C PHE A 30 2.40 2.73 -3.76
N LEU A 31 2.68 2.86 -2.46
CA LEU A 31 3.62 3.89 -2.00
C LEU A 31 5.06 3.56 -2.44
N PRO A 32 5.83 4.57 -2.87
CA PRO A 32 7.15 4.38 -3.46
C PRO A 32 8.25 4.21 -2.40
N PHE A 33 8.16 3.18 -1.57
CA PHE A 33 9.18 2.90 -0.57
C PHE A 33 10.57 2.75 -1.21
N ARG A 34 11.56 3.49 -0.70
CA ARG A 34 12.97 3.43 -1.14
C ARG A 34 13.58 2.04 -0.92
N GLU A 35 13.27 1.43 0.23
CA GLU A 35 13.82 0.14 0.68
C GLU A 35 12.69 -0.70 1.31
N LEU A 36 11.68 -1.08 0.51
CA LEU A 36 10.62 -1.96 0.99
C LEU A 36 11.18 -3.37 1.23
N GLY A 37 10.94 -3.93 2.41
CA GLY A 37 11.45 -5.26 2.78
C GLY A 37 10.42 -6.20 3.41
N LEU A 38 9.17 -5.75 3.60
CA LEU A 38 8.09 -6.56 4.14
C LEU A 38 6.75 -5.93 3.77
N ILE A 39 5.79 -6.75 3.34
CA ILE A 39 4.39 -6.36 3.23
C ILE A 39 3.56 -7.26 4.15
N VAL A 40 2.75 -6.64 5.02
CA VAL A 40 1.78 -7.37 5.85
C VAL A 40 0.38 -7.03 5.34
N VAL A 41 -0.39 -8.06 5.00
CA VAL A 41 -1.78 -7.94 4.59
C VAL A 41 -2.63 -8.64 5.63
N ASP A 42 -3.51 -7.88 6.29
CA ASP A 42 -4.53 -8.42 7.19
C ASP A 42 -5.87 -8.46 6.45
N GLU A 43 -6.62 -9.54 6.60
CA GLU A 43 -7.88 -9.77 5.90
C GLU A 43 -9.04 -9.71 6.89
N GLU A 44 -9.61 -8.53 7.08
CA GLU A 44 -11.01 -8.43 7.47
C GLU A 44 -11.87 -8.72 6.24
N HIS A 45 -12.42 -9.93 6.20
CA HIS A 45 -13.42 -10.36 5.24
C HIS A 45 -14.58 -9.36 5.14
N ASP A 46 -14.77 -8.73 3.97
CA ASP A 46 -16.10 -8.63 3.37
C ASP A 46 -16.04 -8.41 1.83
N PRO A 47 -16.48 -9.39 1.02
CA PRO A 47 -16.75 -9.20 -0.41
C PRO A 47 -17.82 -8.12 -0.70
N ALA A 48 -18.55 -7.67 0.33
CA ALA A 48 -19.67 -6.74 0.21
C ALA A 48 -19.29 -5.25 0.13
N TYR A 49 -18.00 -4.86 0.22
CA TYR A 49 -17.60 -3.49 -0.12
C TYR A 49 -17.53 -3.28 -1.64
N LYS A 50 -18.64 -3.60 -2.32
CA LYS A 50 -18.93 -3.21 -3.70
C LYS A 50 -18.90 -1.68 -3.75
N GLN A 51 -17.79 -1.11 -4.18
CA GLN A 51 -17.77 0.25 -4.68
C GLN A 51 -17.22 0.25 -6.10
N GLU A 52 -18.16 0.52 -6.99
CA GLU A 52 -18.00 1.05 -8.34
C GLU A 52 -17.07 2.27 -8.31
N ASP A 53 -15.76 2.05 -8.32
CA ASP A 53 -14.80 2.94 -8.95
C ASP A 53 -13.38 2.45 -8.66
N ARG A 54 -12.60 2.29 -9.72
CA ARG A 54 -11.16 1.99 -9.78
C ARG A 54 -10.82 0.51 -9.94
N VAL A 55 -9.77 0.32 -10.73
CA VAL A 55 -9.10 -0.92 -11.10
C VAL A 55 -9.31 -2.02 -10.07
N PHE A 56 -9.98 -3.09 -10.47
CA PHE A 56 -10.08 -4.29 -9.66
C PHE A 56 -8.68 -4.89 -9.53
N TYR A 57 -8.10 -4.81 -8.35
CA TYR A 57 -6.93 -5.60 -7.98
C TYR A 57 -7.18 -6.26 -6.64
N ASN A 58 -6.73 -7.50 -6.52
CA ASN A 58 -6.64 -8.17 -5.25
C ASN A 58 -5.37 -7.67 -4.54
N ALA A 59 -5.54 -7.00 -3.40
CA ALA A 59 -4.42 -6.43 -2.65
C ALA A 59 -3.42 -7.51 -2.18
N ARG A 60 -3.93 -8.71 -1.86
CA ARG A 60 -3.10 -9.86 -1.49
C ARG A 60 -2.24 -10.32 -2.67
N ASP A 61 -2.86 -10.56 -3.82
CA ASP A 61 -2.13 -11.04 -5.00
C ASP A 61 -1.09 -10.00 -5.47
N MET A 62 -1.45 -8.72 -5.42
CA MET A 62 -0.52 -7.63 -5.75
C MET A 62 0.61 -7.50 -4.72
N ALA A 63 0.38 -7.77 -3.44
CA ALA A 63 1.43 -7.79 -2.43
C ALA A 63 2.44 -8.90 -2.71
N VAL A 64 1.97 -10.10 -3.04
CA VAL A 64 2.83 -11.24 -3.43
C VAL A 64 3.66 -10.90 -4.67
N VAL A 65 3.04 -10.34 -5.72
CA VAL A 65 3.77 -9.93 -6.93
C VAL A 65 4.80 -8.85 -6.61
N ARG A 66 4.45 -7.86 -5.79
CA ARG A 66 5.35 -6.78 -5.41
C ARG A 66 6.55 -7.29 -4.60
N GLY A 67 6.32 -8.18 -3.64
CA GLY A 67 7.39 -8.84 -2.87
C GLY A 67 8.31 -9.66 -3.75
N HIS A 68 7.73 -10.45 -4.68
CA HIS A 68 8.50 -11.22 -5.64
C HIS A 68 9.40 -10.35 -6.53
N ILE A 69 8.85 -9.26 -7.10
CA ILE A 69 9.63 -8.31 -7.93
C ILE A 69 10.72 -7.61 -7.10
N GLY A 70 10.42 -7.28 -5.85
CA GLY A 70 11.36 -6.61 -4.94
C GLY A 70 12.38 -7.52 -4.27
N GLY A 71 12.25 -8.85 -4.40
CA GLY A 71 13.13 -9.81 -3.75
C GLY A 71 12.99 -9.84 -2.23
N PHE A 72 11.79 -9.60 -1.70
CA PHE A 72 11.51 -9.61 -0.26
C PHE A 72 10.20 -10.36 0.06
N PRO A 73 10.00 -10.81 1.32
CA PRO A 73 8.81 -11.54 1.74
C PRO A 73 7.49 -10.76 1.63
#